data_AF-A0A6C0HKZ2-F1
#
_entry.id   AF-A0A6C0HKZ2-F1
#
_cell.length_a   1.000
_cell.length_b   1.000
_cell.length_c   1.000
_cell.angle_alpha   90.00
_cell.angle_beta   90.00
_cell.angle_gamma   90.00
#
_symmetry.space_group_name_H-M   'P 1'
#
loop_
_entity.id
_entity.type
_entity.pdbx_description
1 polymer ?
#
loop_
_entity_poly.entity_id
_entity_poly.type
_entity_poly.pdbx_seq_one_letter_code
_entity_poly.pdbx_strand_id
1 'polypeptide(L)'
;MNTAPAAPAPAPAPAVDKKVTLPTRDEDGVVDYLDEDPELPNQRYCIVSFLSPEKVIAQKNDFYFKKFIQWMDYDWKVKGVEHFVAFLSKKYSINIDDIMKDFREFEKTHREDIKKTDVPEQYQVFLLKHEKELQEMYDRENNFQCNIRGVKVRRSFPSYEEAQLWCKVLQRKYPKDNLMIGRVGCWLPWEPSEHLMENVEYANTQLNEIMRKYKENEANRELFFAEERESSIKAQKEENARKRLANAGGGAANTSILDAPASARETLSTVLAAASAPAHPSEGAMRDM
;
A
#
# COMPACT_ATOMS: atom_id res chain seq x y z
N MET A 1 -12.28 -26.19 -64.05
CA MET A 1 -12.04 -25.08 -63.10
C MET A 1 -12.21 -25.64 -61.71
N ASN A 2 -11.10 -25.87 -61.02
CA ASN A 2 -11.05 -26.55 -59.73
C ASN A 2 -10.98 -25.47 -58.64
N THR A 3 -12.04 -25.29 -57.85
CA THR A 3 -12.08 -24.31 -56.75
C THR A 3 -11.83 -25.04 -55.43
N ALA A 4 -10.66 -24.82 -54.85
CA ALA A 4 -10.28 -25.36 -53.54
C ALA A 4 -11.11 -24.71 -52.41
N PRO A 5 -11.46 -25.45 -51.35
CA PRO A 5 -12.12 -24.86 -50.18
C PRO A 5 -11.11 -24.07 -49.33
N ALA A 6 -11.53 -22.88 -48.91
CA ALA A 6 -10.75 -21.96 -48.07
C ALA A 6 -10.41 -22.60 -46.71
N ALA A 7 -9.14 -22.48 -46.30
CA ALA A 7 -8.67 -22.91 -45.00
C ALA A 7 -9.33 -22.09 -43.86
N PRO A 8 -9.68 -22.71 -42.72
CA PRO A 8 -10.22 -21.98 -41.58
C PRO A 8 -9.15 -21.06 -40.98
N ALA A 9 -9.54 -19.82 -40.68
CA ALA A 9 -8.69 -18.81 -40.06
C ALA A 9 -8.08 -19.33 -38.74
N PRO A 10 -6.82 -18.98 -38.42
CA PRO A 10 -6.20 -19.37 -37.16
C PRO A 10 -6.96 -18.76 -35.98
N ALA A 11 -7.28 -19.60 -34.99
CA ALA A 11 -7.95 -19.18 -33.77
C ALA A 11 -7.13 -18.09 -33.05
N PRO A 12 -7.78 -17.05 -32.50
CA PRO A 12 -7.09 -16.02 -31.73
C PRO A 12 -6.44 -16.64 -30.48
N ALA A 13 -5.17 -16.26 -30.24
CA ALA A 13 -4.39 -16.69 -29.09
C ALA A 13 -5.14 -16.44 -27.76
N PRO A 14 -4.98 -17.31 -26.75
CA PRO A 14 -5.65 -17.13 -25.47
C PRO A 14 -5.13 -15.84 -24.80
N ALA A 15 -6.03 -14.86 -24.66
CA ALA A 15 -5.76 -13.60 -23.98
C ALA A 15 -5.31 -13.86 -22.53
N VAL A 16 -4.02 -13.66 -22.28
CA VAL A 16 -3.39 -13.64 -20.96
C VAL A 16 -3.84 -12.36 -20.24
N ASP A 17 -4.11 -12.47 -18.94
CA ASP A 17 -4.52 -11.41 -18.01
C ASP A 17 -5.96 -10.88 -18.08
N LYS A 18 -6.96 -11.77 -17.98
CA LYS A 18 -8.27 -11.35 -17.45
C LYS A 18 -8.19 -11.27 -15.92
N LYS A 19 -7.74 -10.13 -15.38
CA LYS A 19 -8.08 -9.77 -14.00
C LYS A 19 -9.60 -9.79 -13.91
N VAL A 20 -10.14 -10.56 -12.96
CA VAL A 20 -11.57 -10.52 -12.66
C VAL A 20 -11.84 -9.13 -12.07
N THR A 21 -12.31 -8.21 -12.90
CA THR A 21 -12.70 -6.88 -12.47
C THR A 21 -14.05 -7.00 -11.78
N LEU A 22 -14.03 -6.96 -10.46
CA LEU A 22 -15.23 -6.85 -9.64
C LEU A 22 -15.88 -5.48 -9.90
N PRO A 23 -17.21 -5.42 -10.09
CA PRO A 23 -17.91 -4.17 -10.37
C PRO A 23 -17.76 -3.18 -9.21
N THR A 24 -17.23 -1.98 -9.49
CA THR A 24 -16.99 -0.98 -8.43
C THR A 24 -18.29 -0.31 -7.95
N ARG A 25 -19.39 -0.44 -8.71
CA ARG A 25 -20.65 0.24 -8.44
C ARG A 25 -21.84 -0.57 -8.96
N ASP A 26 -22.83 -0.79 -8.10
CA ASP A 26 -24.12 -1.42 -8.42
C ASP A 26 -25.25 -0.37 -8.30
N GLU A 27 -26.51 -0.77 -8.56
CA GLU A 27 -27.69 0.12 -8.57
C GLU A 27 -27.90 0.87 -7.24
N ASP A 28 -27.39 0.34 -6.12
CA ASP A 28 -27.52 0.89 -4.77
C ASP A 28 -26.30 1.67 -4.25
N GLY A 29 -25.17 1.73 -4.99
CA GLY A 29 -23.98 2.48 -4.56
C GLY A 29 -22.63 1.85 -4.88
N VAL A 30 -21.58 2.30 -4.18
CA VAL A 30 -20.23 1.69 -4.23
C VAL A 30 -20.33 0.31 -3.59
N VAL A 31 -19.89 -0.73 -4.30
CA VAL A 31 -19.97 -2.10 -3.81
C VAL A 31 -18.89 -2.32 -2.76
N ASP A 32 -19.29 -2.49 -1.51
CA ASP A 32 -18.40 -3.00 -0.48
C ASP A 32 -18.39 -4.54 -0.57
N TYR A 33 -17.18 -5.11 -0.58
CA TYR A 33 -16.99 -6.56 -0.57
C TYR A 33 -16.66 -7.07 0.83
N LEU A 34 -16.47 -6.18 1.80
CA LEU A 34 -16.12 -6.48 3.18
C LEU A 34 -17.35 -6.48 4.08
N ASP A 35 -18.43 -7.13 3.63
CA ASP A 35 -19.62 -7.31 4.46
C ASP A 35 -19.26 -8.12 5.71
N GLU A 36 -19.74 -7.63 6.87
CA GLU A 36 -19.57 -8.29 8.15
C GLU A 36 -20.79 -9.17 8.45
N ASP A 37 -20.53 -10.39 8.93
CA ASP A 37 -21.60 -11.27 9.37
C ASP A 37 -22.22 -10.76 10.68
N PRO A 38 -23.53 -10.99 10.91
CA PRO A 38 -24.17 -10.65 12.17
C PRO A 38 -23.49 -11.36 13.35
N GLU A 39 -23.28 -10.63 14.44
CA GLU A 39 -22.62 -11.17 15.63
C GLU A 39 -23.40 -12.37 16.20
N LEU A 40 -22.71 -13.50 16.37
CA LEU A 40 -23.27 -14.68 17.01
C LEU A 40 -23.28 -14.51 18.53
N PRO A 41 -24.44 -14.64 19.19
CA PRO A 41 -24.51 -14.67 20.65
C PRO A 41 -23.60 -15.78 21.18
N ASN A 42 -22.81 -15.46 22.20
CA ASN A 42 -21.81 -16.33 22.85
C ASN A 42 -20.51 -16.62 22.07
N GLN A 43 -20.39 -16.21 20.81
CA GLN A 43 -19.21 -16.47 19.98
C GLN A 43 -18.75 -15.21 19.26
N ARG A 44 -18.52 -14.14 20.01
CA ARG A 44 -18.16 -12.82 19.46
C ARG A 44 -16.69 -12.69 19.10
N TYR A 45 -15.81 -13.38 19.85
CA TYR A 45 -14.36 -13.30 19.66
C TYR A 45 -13.79 -14.68 19.40
N CYS A 46 -12.82 -14.80 18.51
CA CYS A 46 -12.09 -16.04 18.28
C CYS A 46 -10.58 -15.83 18.44
N ILE A 47 -9.91 -16.84 18.98
CA ILE A 47 -8.45 -16.89 18.97
C ILE A 47 -7.99 -17.59 17.70
N VAL A 48 -7.23 -16.88 16.90
CA VAL A 48 -6.64 -17.36 15.65
C VAL A 48 -5.13 -17.45 15.83
N SER A 49 -4.54 -18.52 15.32
CA SER A 49 -3.09 -18.62 15.16
C SER A 49 -2.74 -18.61 13.70
N PHE A 50 -1.86 -17.69 13.34
CA PHE A 50 -1.33 -17.58 11.99
C PHE A 50 0.05 -18.23 11.92
N LEU A 51 0.26 -19.02 10.89
CA LEU A 51 1.57 -19.50 10.48
C LEU A 51 1.88 -18.89 9.13
N SER A 52 2.83 -17.95 9.12
CA SER A 52 3.26 -17.26 7.92
C SER A 52 4.69 -17.68 7.58
N PRO A 53 4.90 -18.41 6.47
CA PRO A 53 6.23 -18.83 6.06
C PRO A 53 7.11 -17.65 5.60
N GLU A 54 6.53 -16.49 5.30
CA GLU A 54 7.20 -15.35 4.66
C GLU A 54 8.26 -14.67 5.51
N LYS A 55 8.12 -14.74 6.84
CA LYS A 55 9.13 -14.22 7.77
C LYS A 55 10.36 -15.14 7.90
N VAL A 56 10.21 -16.41 7.53
CA VAL A 56 11.21 -17.45 7.78
C VAL A 56 11.86 -17.91 6.48
N ILE A 57 11.09 -17.94 5.40
CA ILE A 57 11.45 -18.47 4.10
C ILE A 57 11.17 -17.40 3.04
N ALA A 58 12.08 -17.25 2.08
CA ALA A 58 11.86 -16.37 0.94
C ALA A 58 10.57 -16.76 0.21
N GLN A 59 9.76 -15.78 -0.18
CA GLN A 59 8.53 -16.06 -0.92
C GLN A 59 8.86 -16.86 -2.18
N LYS A 60 8.13 -17.97 -2.39
CA LYS A 60 8.33 -18.87 -3.53
C LYS A 60 8.34 -18.12 -4.87
N ASN A 61 7.44 -17.14 -5.01
CA ASN A 61 7.33 -16.32 -6.21
C ASN A 61 8.60 -15.48 -6.45
N ASP A 62 9.16 -14.87 -5.40
CA ASP A 62 10.39 -14.08 -5.50
C ASP A 62 11.60 -14.95 -5.84
N PHE A 63 11.67 -16.16 -5.26
CA PHE A 63 12.69 -17.14 -5.60
C PHE A 63 12.60 -17.54 -7.09
N TYR A 64 11.40 -17.85 -7.57
CA TYR A 64 11.18 -18.22 -8.97
C TYR A 64 11.50 -17.07 -9.91
N PHE A 65 11.10 -15.85 -9.55
CA PHE A 65 11.42 -14.65 -10.31
C PHE A 65 12.93 -14.39 -10.35
N LYS A 66 13.64 -14.52 -9.22
CA LYS A 66 15.10 -14.37 -9.19
C LYS A 66 15.80 -15.37 -10.10
N LYS A 67 15.36 -16.64 -10.12
CA LYS A 67 15.91 -17.66 -11.01
C LYS A 67 15.54 -17.42 -12.47
N PHE A 68 14.34 -16.90 -12.74
CA PHE A 68 13.94 -16.47 -14.08
C PHE A 68 14.84 -15.35 -14.60
N ILE A 69 15.13 -14.32 -13.80
CA ILE A 69 16.03 -13.24 -14.23
C ILE A 69 17.43 -13.78 -14.53
N GLN A 70 17.95 -14.72 -13.73
CA GLN A 70 19.24 -15.37 -14.01
C GLN A 70 19.22 -16.19 -15.30
N TRP A 71 18.14 -16.93 -15.54
CA TRP A 71 17.95 -17.71 -16.77
C TRP A 71 17.82 -16.80 -18.00
N MET A 72 16.99 -15.76 -17.91
CA MET A 72 16.75 -14.79 -18.97
C MET A 72 18.03 -14.01 -19.30
N ASP A 73 18.80 -13.61 -18.29
CA ASP A 73 20.11 -12.96 -18.48
C ASP A 73 21.05 -13.87 -19.26
N TYR A 74 21.09 -15.17 -18.94
CA TYR A 74 21.94 -16.13 -19.64
C TYR A 74 21.44 -16.38 -21.08
N ASP A 75 20.14 -16.60 -21.25
CA ASP A 75 19.54 -16.88 -22.56
C ASP A 75 19.70 -15.69 -23.52
N TRP A 76 19.44 -14.47 -23.04
CA TRP A 76 19.59 -13.24 -23.82
C TRP A 76 21.06 -12.91 -24.11
N LYS A 77 21.93 -12.91 -23.10
CA LYS A 77 23.34 -12.51 -23.26
C LYS A 77 24.14 -13.51 -24.07
N VAL A 78 23.86 -14.81 -23.97
CA VAL A 78 24.65 -15.84 -24.65
C VAL A 78 24.10 -16.10 -26.05
N LYS A 79 22.82 -16.45 -26.20
CA LYS A 79 22.28 -16.81 -27.52
C LYS A 79 22.12 -15.59 -28.44
N GLY A 80 21.70 -14.45 -27.88
CA GLY A 80 21.55 -13.21 -28.64
C GLY A 80 22.88 -12.73 -29.22
N VAL A 81 23.95 -12.81 -28.43
CA VAL A 81 25.30 -12.38 -28.86
C VAL A 81 25.95 -13.41 -29.77
N GLU A 82 25.81 -14.72 -29.50
CA GLU A 82 26.38 -15.77 -30.34
C GLU A 82 25.79 -15.77 -31.77
N HIS A 83 24.48 -15.69 -31.91
CA HIS A 83 23.84 -15.69 -33.24
C HIS A 83 24.17 -14.41 -34.02
N PHE A 84 24.29 -13.28 -33.33
CA PHE A 84 24.63 -12.00 -33.95
C PHE A 84 26.09 -11.94 -34.41
N VAL A 85 27.03 -12.38 -33.57
CA VAL A 85 28.46 -12.43 -33.90
C VAL A 85 28.74 -13.46 -35.01
N ALA A 86 28.08 -14.63 -34.97
CA ALA A 86 28.21 -15.65 -36.00
C ALA A 86 27.67 -15.20 -37.37
N PHE A 87 26.58 -14.43 -37.40
CA PHE A 87 26.02 -13.88 -38.64
C PHE A 87 26.93 -12.81 -39.27
N LEU A 88 27.47 -11.90 -38.46
CA LEU A 88 28.30 -10.79 -38.94
C LEU A 88 29.69 -11.23 -39.40
N SER A 89 30.32 -12.17 -38.68
CA SER A 89 31.61 -12.74 -39.06
C SER A 89 31.53 -13.47 -40.41
N LYS A 90 30.46 -14.25 -40.66
CA LYS A 90 30.29 -15.00 -41.91
C LYS A 90 29.97 -14.14 -43.13
N LYS A 91 29.21 -13.05 -42.96
CA LYS A 91 28.68 -12.29 -44.11
C LYS A 91 29.68 -11.27 -44.67
N TYR A 92 30.59 -10.76 -43.84
CA TYR A 92 31.43 -9.63 -44.26
C TYR A 92 32.91 -9.72 -43.86
N SER A 93 33.37 -10.74 -43.13
CA SER A 93 34.76 -10.83 -42.64
C SER A 93 35.22 -9.55 -41.89
N ILE A 94 34.32 -8.91 -41.13
CA ILE A 94 34.57 -7.60 -40.49
C ILE A 94 35.23 -7.79 -39.12
N ASN A 95 36.07 -6.82 -38.74
CA ASN A 95 36.65 -6.69 -37.41
C ASN A 95 35.60 -6.43 -36.32
N ILE A 96 35.82 -7.02 -35.14
CA ILE A 96 34.86 -7.07 -34.02
C ILE A 96 34.51 -5.66 -33.47
N ASP A 97 35.41 -4.69 -33.61
CA ASP A 97 35.25 -3.34 -33.03
C ASP A 97 34.15 -2.50 -33.70
N ASP A 98 33.99 -2.61 -35.03
CA ASP A 98 32.95 -1.88 -35.76
C ASP A 98 31.55 -2.43 -35.45
N ILE A 99 31.45 -3.75 -35.26
CA ILE A 99 30.20 -4.44 -34.87
C ILE A 99 29.70 -3.97 -33.51
N MET A 100 30.61 -3.75 -32.55
CA MET A 100 30.25 -3.24 -31.22
C MET A 100 29.79 -1.78 -31.26
N LYS A 101 30.15 -1.02 -32.30
CA LYS A 101 29.70 0.36 -32.51
C LYS A 101 28.27 0.39 -33.06
N ASP A 102 27.99 -0.43 -34.07
CA ASP A 102 26.66 -0.57 -34.66
C ASP A 102 25.63 -1.17 -33.69
N PHE A 103 26.05 -2.11 -32.84
CA PHE A 103 25.18 -2.67 -31.80
C PHE A 103 24.65 -1.60 -30.84
N ARG A 104 25.49 -0.63 -30.47
CA ARG A 104 25.10 0.50 -29.60
C ARG A 104 24.14 1.48 -30.30
N GLU A 105 24.18 1.57 -31.62
CA GLU A 105 23.28 2.41 -32.41
C GLU A 105 21.93 1.70 -32.69
N PHE A 106 21.98 0.38 -32.85
CA PHE A 106 20.81 -0.48 -32.95
C PHE A 106 20.00 -0.49 -31.64
N GLU A 107 20.66 -0.58 -30.48
CA GLU A 107 20.02 -0.55 -29.16
C GLU A 107 19.26 0.77 -28.90
N LYS A 108 19.76 1.89 -29.44
CA LYS A 108 19.07 3.20 -29.34
C LYS A 108 17.81 3.26 -30.20
N THR A 109 17.82 2.63 -31.37
CA THR A 109 16.73 2.71 -32.34
C THR A 109 15.60 1.73 -32.01
N HIS A 110 15.91 0.53 -31.51
CA HIS A 110 14.94 -0.54 -31.25
C HIS A 110 14.56 -0.69 -29.77
N ARG A 111 14.84 0.33 -28.96
CA ARG A 111 14.59 0.31 -27.51
C ARG A 111 13.12 0.10 -27.15
N GLU A 112 12.20 0.54 -28.00
CA GLU A 112 10.76 0.39 -27.77
C GLU A 112 10.23 -1.02 -28.11
N ASP A 113 10.82 -1.70 -29.09
CA ASP A 113 10.43 -3.06 -29.46
C ASP A 113 11.03 -4.09 -28.49
N ILE A 114 12.26 -3.86 -28.00
CA ILE A 114 12.87 -4.68 -26.94
C ILE A 114 12.04 -4.59 -25.65
N LYS A 115 11.42 -3.44 -25.36
CA LYS A 115 10.53 -3.26 -24.20
C LYS A 115 9.18 -3.98 -24.34
N LYS A 116 8.73 -4.26 -25.57
CA LYS A 116 7.50 -5.03 -25.81
C LYS A 116 7.69 -6.54 -25.70
N THR A 117 8.94 -7.01 -25.57
CA THR A 117 9.20 -8.43 -25.34
C THR A 117 8.40 -8.91 -24.14
N ASP A 118 7.58 -9.92 -24.37
CA ASP A 118 6.54 -10.39 -23.46
C ASP A 118 7.16 -11.11 -22.24
N VAL A 119 7.70 -10.32 -21.31
CA VAL A 119 8.28 -10.82 -20.05
C VAL A 119 7.27 -11.70 -19.28
N PRO A 120 5.96 -11.36 -19.20
CA PRO A 120 4.96 -12.23 -18.59
C PRO A 120 4.84 -13.59 -19.29
N GLU A 121 4.72 -13.64 -20.62
CA GLU A 121 4.61 -14.90 -21.36
C GLU A 121 5.90 -15.73 -21.24
N GLN A 122 7.07 -15.10 -21.33
CA GLN A 122 8.36 -15.80 -21.16
C GLN A 122 8.51 -16.37 -19.75
N TYR A 123 8.04 -15.65 -18.72
CA TYR A 123 8.04 -16.15 -17.35
C TYR A 123 7.11 -17.36 -17.20
N GLN A 124 5.92 -17.34 -17.80
CA GLN A 124 5.00 -18.49 -17.80
C GLN A 124 5.61 -19.71 -18.50
N VAL A 125 6.24 -19.51 -19.66
CA VAL A 125 6.95 -20.58 -20.38
C VAL A 125 8.12 -21.13 -19.55
N PHE A 126 8.87 -20.27 -18.87
CA PHE A 126 9.95 -20.67 -17.98
C PHE A 126 9.44 -21.50 -16.80
N LEU A 127 8.36 -21.05 -16.14
CA LEU A 127 7.71 -21.79 -15.07
C LEU A 127 7.26 -23.17 -15.56
N LEU A 128 6.54 -23.25 -16.69
CA LEU A 128 6.08 -24.53 -17.27
C LEU A 128 7.24 -25.50 -17.56
N LYS A 129 8.40 -25.00 -18.00
CA LYS A 129 9.56 -25.83 -18.33
C LYS A 129 10.34 -26.28 -17.10
N HIS A 130 10.51 -25.41 -16.12
CA HIS A 130 11.42 -25.62 -14.99
C HIS A 130 10.71 -25.78 -13.64
N GLU A 131 9.37 -25.95 -13.62
CA GLU A 131 8.58 -26.01 -12.38
C GLU A 131 9.11 -27.04 -11.39
N LYS A 132 9.38 -28.27 -11.86
CA LYS A 132 9.87 -29.36 -11.01
C LYS A 132 11.26 -29.08 -10.47
N GLU A 133 12.17 -28.62 -11.33
CA GLU A 133 13.55 -28.31 -10.96
C GLU A 133 13.59 -27.14 -9.95
N LEU A 134 12.80 -26.10 -10.19
CA LEU A 134 12.67 -24.95 -9.29
C LEU A 134 12.08 -25.34 -7.94
N GLN A 135 11.08 -26.22 -7.93
CA GLN A 135 10.47 -26.74 -6.71
C GLN A 135 11.49 -27.54 -5.90
N GLU A 136 12.23 -28.46 -6.53
CA GLU A 136 13.25 -29.25 -5.85
C GLU A 136 14.42 -28.39 -5.33
N MET A 137 14.83 -27.38 -6.11
CA MET A 137 15.85 -26.42 -5.67
C MET A 137 15.36 -25.60 -4.47
N TYR A 138 14.13 -25.10 -4.53
CA TYR A 138 13.51 -24.36 -3.43
C TYR A 138 13.39 -25.22 -2.16
N ASP A 139 12.92 -26.45 -2.31
CA ASP A 139 12.75 -27.37 -1.18
C ASP A 139 14.11 -27.75 -0.56
N ARG A 140 15.15 -27.92 -1.38
CA ARG A 140 16.52 -28.17 -0.90
C ARG A 140 17.11 -26.97 -0.17
N GLU A 141 17.01 -25.76 -0.74
CA GLU A 141 17.53 -24.54 -0.11
C GLU A 141 16.80 -24.22 1.21
N ASN A 142 15.51 -24.59 1.31
CA ASN A 142 14.68 -24.34 2.49
C ASN A 142 14.54 -25.54 3.42
N ASN A 143 15.41 -26.55 3.32
CA ASN A 143 15.42 -27.74 4.18
C ASN A 143 14.04 -28.44 4.28
N PHE A 144 13.28 -28.47 3.18
CA PHE A 144 11.95 -29.07 3.07
C PHE A 144 10.93 -28.53 4.10
N GLN A 145 11.09 -27.28 4.53
CA GLN A 145 10.12 -26.64 5.41
C GLN A 145 8.83 -26.31 4.66
N CYS A 146 7.67 -26.51 5.32
CA CYS A 146 6.37 -26.20 4.74
C CYS A 146 6.24 -24.70 4.41
N ASN A 147 5.96 -24.40 3.15
CA ASN A 147 5.78 -23.04 2.61
C ASN A 147 4.30 -22.63 2.52
N ILE A 148 3.42 -23.33 3.22
CA ILE A 148 1.97 -23.10 3.19
C ILE A 148 1.60 -22.11 4.29
N ARG A 149 0.85 -21.08 3.91
CA ARG A 149 0.16 -20.18 4.82
C ARG A 149 -0.89 -20.95 5.62
N GLY A 150 -0.73 -20.98 6.95
CA GLY A 150 -1.62 -21.73 7.84
C GLY A 150 -2.47 -20.81 8.71
N VAL A 151 -3.77 -21.11 8.81
CA VAL A 151 -4.68 -20.49 9.79
C VAL A 151 -5.23 -21.58 10.68
N LYS A 152 -5.14 -21.37 11.98
CA LYS A 152 -5.73 -22.27 12.98
C LYS A 152 -6.68 -21.48 13.88
N VAL A 153 -7.97 -21.71 13.70
CA VAL A 153 -9.01 -21.22 14.60
C VAL A 153 -9.06 -22.14 15.82
N ARG A 154 -9.01 -21.58 17.03
CA ARG A 154 -8.95 -22.37 18.27
C ARG A 154 -10.29 -22.46 18.97
N ARG A 155 -10.66 -21.40 19.66
CA ARG A 155 -11.88 -21.29 20.46
C ARG A 155 -12.50 -19.93 20.20
N SER A 156 -13.82 -19.89 20.33
CA SER A 156 -14.60 -18.67 20.38
C SER A 156 -15.06 -18.36 21.80
N PHE A 157 -15.22 -17.08 22.10
CA PHE A 157 -15.57 -16.54 23.41
C PHE A 157 -16.67 -15.48 23.27
N PRO A 158 -17.54 -15.34 24.28
CA PRO A 158 -18.53 -14.27 24.33
C PRO A 158 -17.90 -12.90 24.61
N SER A 159 -16.89 -12.86 25.49
CA SER A 159 -16.26 -11.63 26.00
C SER A 159 -14.80 -11.52 25.57
N TYR A 160 -14.35 -10.28 25.38
CA TYR A 160 -12.97 -9.97 25.04
C TYR A 160 -12.01 -10.31 26.20
N GLU A 161 -12.41 -10.05 27.45
CA GLU A 161 -11.58 -10.29 28.64
C GLU A 161 -11.28 -11.78 28.82
N GLU A 162 -12.28 -12.64 28.58
CA GLU A 162 -12.11 -14.10 28.61
C GLU A 162 -11.13 -14.56 27.52
N ALA A 163 -11.24 -14.00 26.31
CA ALA A 163 -10.35 -14.30 25.21
C ALA A 163 -8.89 -13.88 25.54
N GLN A 164 -8.69 -12.74 26.20
CA GLN A 164 -7.36 -12.29 26.64
C GLN A 164 -6.74 -13.23 27.69
N LEU A 165 -7.51 -13.65 28.69
CA LEU A 165 -7.04 -14.59 29.71
C LEU A 165 -6.60 -15.92 29.07
N TRP A 166 -7.43 -16.44 28.16
CA TRP A 166 -7.11 -17.67 27.42
C TRP A 166 -5.95 -17.51 26.45
N CYS A 167 -5.77 -16.33 25.86
CA CYS A 167 -4.61 -16.02 25.03
C CYS A 167 -3.31 -16.15 25.85
N LYS A 168 -3.27 -15.60 27.07
CA LYS A 168 -2.12 -15.74 28.00
C LYS A 168 -1.83 -17.19 28.35
N VAL A 169 -2.86 -18.01 28.57
CA VAL A 169 -2.70 -19.45 28.82
C VAL A 169 -2.13 -20.16 27.60
N LEU A 170 -2.64 -19.84 26.41
CA LEU A 170 -2.21 -20.45 25.15
C LEU A 170 -0.79 -20.03 24.76
N GLN A 171 -0.38 -18.80 25.06
CA GLN A 171 0.97 -18.30 24.82
C GLN A 171 2.00 -19.07 25.66
N ARG A 172 1.66 -19.41 26.90
CA ARG A 172 2.53 -20.27 27.75
C ARG A 172 2.60 -21.70 27.24
N LYS A 173 1.48 -22.25 26.76
CA LYS A 173 1.41 -23.63 26.25
C LYS A 173 2.09 -23.78 24.89
N TYR A 174 1.96 -22.78 24.03
CA TYR A 174 2.47 -22.77 22.66
C TYR A 174 3.22 -21.44 22.38
N PRO A 175 4.47 -21.29 22.88
CA PRO A 175 5.21 -20.05 22.76
C PRO A 175 5.67 -19.70 21.34
N LYS A 176 5.57 -20.66 20.41
CA LYS A 176 5.97 -20.50 19.00
C LYS A 176 4.87 -19.94 18.11
N ASP A 177 3.63 -19.93 18.61
CA ASP A 177 2.46 -19.59 17.79
C ASP A 177 2.16 -18.09 17.94
N ASN A 178 2.01 -17.40 16.80
CA ASN A 178 1.53 -16.02 16.78
C ASN A 178 0.01 -16.02 17.05
N LEU A 179 -0.39 -15.54 18.22
CA LEU A 179 -1.76 -15.55 18.71
C LEU A 179 -2.44 -14.21 18.51
N MET A 180 -3.63 -14.24 17.93
CA MET A 180 -4.42 -13.07 17.59
C MET A 180 -5.85 -13.26 18.07
N ILE A 181 -6.48 -12.19 18.54
CA ILE A 181 -7.91 -12.18 18.88
C ILE A 181 -8.63 -11.44 17.77
N GLY A 182 -9.53 -12.14 17.07
CA GLY A 182 -10.38 -11.57 16.04
C GLY A 182 -11.84 -11.52 16.47
N ARG A 183 -12.60 -10.54 15.97
CA ARG A 183 -14.05 -10.58 16.07
C ARG A 183 -14.59 -11.59 15.05
N VAL A 184 -15.52 -12.43 15.48
CA VAL A 184 -16.19 -13.40 14.61
C VAL A 184 -17.15 -12.64 13.69
N GLY A 185 -17.07 -12.92 12.39
CA GLY A 185 -17.86 -12.24 11.37
C GLY A 185 -17.19 -11.03 10.73
N CYS A 186 -16.02 -10.60 11.22
CA CYS A 186 -15.24 -9.51 10.62
C CYS A 186 -14.09 -10.06 9.78
N TRP A 187 -13.75 -9.33 8.72
CA TRP A 187 -12.55 -9.59 7.93
C TRP A 187 -11.29 -9.27 8.73
N LEU A 188 -10.37 -10.24 8.82
CA LEU A 188 -9.09 -10.06 9.49
C LEU A 188 -7.96 -9.93 8.47
N PRO A 189 -7.09 -8.91 8.60
CA PRO A 189 -5.89 -8.82 7.78
C PRO A 189 -4.97 -10.01 8.06
N TRP A 190 -4.31 -10.51 7.01
CA TRP A 190 -3.33 -11.58 7.14
C TRP A 190 -2.09 -11.07 7.89
N GLU A 191 -1.91 -11.56 9.13
CA GLU A 191 -0.78 -11.21 10.01
C GLU A 191 -0.46 -9.70 10.05
N PRO A 192 -1.31 -8.87 10.70
CA PRO A 192 -1.08 -7.42 10.75
C PRO A 192 0.24 -7.10 11.44
N SER A 193 0.86 -5.99 11.03
CA SER A 193 2.06 -5.50 11.69
C SER A 193 1.76 -5.09 13.13
N GLU A 194 2.75 -5.27 14.00
CA GLU A 194 2.64 -4.97 15.42
C GLU A 194 2.29 -3.50 15.71
N HIS A 195 2.78 -2.60 14.86
CA HIS A 195 2.51 -1.17 14.96
C HIS A 195 1.06 -0.81 14.64
N LEU A 196 0.39 -1.58 13.79
CA LEU A 196 -1.00 -1.33 13.42
C LEU A 196 -1.97 -1.85 14.49
N MET A 197 -1.52 -2.76 15.35
CA MET A 197 -2.33 -3.28 16.44
C MET A 197 -2.34 -2.37 17.65
N GLU A 198 -3.54 -2.03 18.09
CA GLU A 198 -3.79 -1.25 19.30
C GLU A 198 -3.23 -1.97 20.55
N ASN A 199 -3.58 -3.26 20.69
CA ASN A 199 -3.29 -4.05 21.88
C ASN A 199 -2.34 -5.21 21.55
N VAL A 200 -1.05 -4.99 21.77
CA VAL A 200 0.02 -5.98 21.60
C VAL A 200 0.53 -6.39 22.98
N GLU A 201 0.39 -7.67 23.31
CA GLU A 201 0.99 -8.25 24.51
C GLU A 201 2.05 -9.28 24.12
N TYR A 202 3.29 -9.00 24.47
CA TYR A 202 4.42 -9.92 24.33
C TYR A 202 4.40 -10.98 25.43
N ALA A 203 5.04 -12.12 25.14
CA ALA A 203 5.25 -13.19 26.12
C ALA A 203 6.13 -12.75 27.30
N ASN A 204 7.01 -11.76 27.08
CA ASN A 204 7.90 -11.22 28.12
C ASN A 204 7.25 -10.02 28.82
N THR A 205 7.04 -10.15 30.13
CA THR A 205 6.42 -9.12 30.96
C THR A 205 7.24 -7.83 31.02
N GLN A 206 8.58 -7.92 31.04
CA GLN A 206 9.46 -6.74 31.04
C GLN A 206 9.37 -5.96 29.72
N LEU A 207 9.27 -6.68 28.60
CA LEU A 207 9.12 -6.06 27.29
C LEU A 207 7.78 -5.34 27.17
N ASN A 208 6.70 -5.93 27.72
CA ASN A 208 5.39 -5.27 27.81
C ASN A 208 5.48 -3.94 28.58
N GLU A 209 6.18 -3.92 29.71
CA GLU A 209 6.35 -2.69 30.50
C GLU A 209 7.13 -1.63 29.73
N ILE A 210 8.21 -2.02 29.04
CA ILE A 210 9.02 -1.11 28.23
C ILE A 210 8.19 -0.52 27.09
N MET A 211 7.43 -1.36 26.37
CA MET A 211 6.60 -0.90 25.23
C MET A 211 5.43 -0.04 25.68
N ARG A 212 4.82 -0.35 26.83
CA ARG A 212 3.78 0.49 27.42
C ARG A 212 4.34 1.86 27.80
N LYS A 213 5.50 1.90 28.46
CA LYS A 213 6.18 3.17 28.79
C LYS A 213 6.59 3.96 27.55
N TYR A 214 6.99 3.29 26.46
CA TYR A 214 7.30 3.95 25.20
C TYR A 214 6.07 4.63 24.60
N LYS A 215 4.94 3.91 24.49
CA LYS A 215 3.66 4.47 24.03
C LYS A 215 3.15 5.59 24.94
N GLU A 216 3.24 5.43 26.26
CA GLU A 216 2.89 6.47 27.24
C GLU A 216 3.76 7.73 27.04
N ASN A 217 5.07 7.57 26.86
CA ASN A 217 5.97 8.70 26.61
C ASN A 217 5.70 9.39 25.26
N GLU A 218 5.39 8.62 24.21
CA GLU A 218 5.03 9.15 22.90
C GLU A 218 3.73 9.97 22.96
N ALA A 219 2.69 9.43 23.61
CA ALA A 219 1.43 10.13 23.82
C ALA A 219 1.61 11.39 24.69
N ASN A 220 2.39 11.30 25.78
CA ASN A 220 2.70 12.45 26.62
C ASN A 220 3.43 13.54 25.81
N ARG A 221 4.40 13.15 24.98
CA ARG A 221 5.13 14.09 24.10
C ARG A 221 4.16 14.81 23.15
N GLU A 222 3.23 14.10 22.52
CA GLU A 222 2.23 14.71 21.64
C GLU A 222 1.28 15.65 22.37
N LEU A 223 0.85 15.27 23.58
CA LEU A 223 0.02 16.11 24.46
C LEU A 223 0.75 17.41 24.84
N PHE A 224 2.03 17.32 25.24
CA PHE A 224 2.83 18.52 25.54
C PHE A 224 2.94 19.45 24.34
N PHE A 225 3.19 18.93 23.14
CA PHE A 225 3.24 19.75 21.93
C PHE A 225 1.87 20.32 21.52
N ALA A 226 0.78 19.60 21.79
CA ALA A 226 -0.56 20.11 21.57
C ALA A 226 -0.89 21.25 22.56
N GLU A 227 -0.55 21.09 23.83
CA GLU A 227 -0.73 22.10 24.87
C GLU A 227 0.13 23.36 24.62
N GLU A 228 1.38 23.20 24.17
CA GLU A 228 2.22 24.31 23.73
C GLU A 228 1.63 25.04 22.52
N ARG A 229 1.11 24.31 21.52
CA ARG A 229 0.41 24.94 20.38
C ARG A 229 -0.84 25.69 20.86
N GLU A 230 -1.66 25.10 21.72
CA GLU A 230 -2.86 25.76 22.22
C GLU A 230 -2.56 27.00 23.07
N SER A 231 -1.56 26.93 23.95
CA SER A 231 -1.14 28.07 24.78
C SER A 231 -0.58 29.20 23.93
N SER A 232 0.24 28.89 22.91
CA SER A 232 0.73 29.91 21.97
C SER A 232 -0.40 30.57 21.17
N ILE A 233 -1.40 29.80 20.71
CA ILE A 233 -2.58 30.33 20.01
C ILE A 233 -3.44 31.20 20.95
N LYS A 234 -3.63 30.78 22.21
CA LYS A 234 -4.35 31.57 23.22
C LYS A 234 -3.63 32.89 23.51
N ALA A 235 -2.32 32.84 23.74
CA ALA A 235 -1.50 34.04 23.96
C ALA A 235 -1.56 35.01 22.76
N GLN A 236 -1.46 34.50 21.53
CA GLN A 236 -1.61 35.32 20.32
C GLN A 236 -3.00 35.93 20.20
N LYS A 237 -4.08 35.18 20.51
CA LYS A 237 -5.45 35.70 20.50
C LYS A 237 -5.65 36.79 21.56
N GLU A 238 -5.15 36.60 22.77
CA GLU A 238 -5.21 37.58 23.86
C GLU A 238 -4.41 38.85 23.53
N GLU A 239 -3.20 38.70 22.98
CA GLU A 239 -2.38 39.84 22.56
C GLU A 239 -3.06 40.63 21.42
N ASN A 240 -3.63 39.94 20.44
CA ASN A 240 -4.39 40.56 19.34
C ASN A 240 -5.66 41.26 19.86
N ALA A 241 -6.39 40.65 20.81
CA ALA A 241 -7.54 41.28 21.45
C ALA A 241 -7.13 42.53 22.23
N ARG A 242 -6.01 42.48 22.97
CA ARG A 242 -5.46 43.63 23.70
C ARG A 242 -5.03 44.75 22.74
N LYS A 243 -4.38 44.42 21.63
CA LYS A 243 -4.02 45.39 20.57
C LYS A 243 -5.25 46.03 19.93
N ARG A 244 -6.33 45.26 19.69
CA ARG A 244 -7.61 45.79 19.19
C ARG A 244 -8.27 46.76 20.18
N LEU A 245 -8.30 46.40 21.46
CA LEU A 245 -8.83 47.27 22.53
C LEU A 245 -8.01 48.56 22.69
N ALA A 246 -6.67 48.47 22.61
CA ALA A 246 -5.80 49.64 22.68
C ALA A 246 -5.95 50.57 21.46
N ASN A 247 -6.08 50.01 20.25
CA ASN A 247 -6.37 50.80 19.05
C ASN A 247 -7.77 51.43 19.06
N ALA A 248 -8.76 50.81 19.73
CA ALA A 248 -10.08 51.40 19.92
C ALA A 248 -10.07 52.59 20.91
N GLY A 249 -9.10 52.65 21.82
CA GLY A 249 -8.94 53.76 22.78
C GLY A 249 -8.13 54.96 22.27
N GLY A 250 -7.45 54.83 21.12
CA GLY A 250 -6.49 55.81 20.60
C GLY A 250 -6.86 56.47 19.26
N GLY A 251 -8.15 56.62 18.96
CA GLY A 251 -8.63 57.04 17.64
C GLY A 251 -9.74 58.09 17.65
N ALA A 252 -9.59 59.18 18.40
CA ALA A 252 -10.35 60.41 18.18
C ALA A 252 -9.55 61.35 17.26
N ALA A 253 -9.59 61.10 15.95
CA ALA A 253 -9.24 62.10 14.94
C ALA A 253 -9.89 61.77 13.59
N ASN A 254 -10.98 62.47 13.31
CA ASN A 254 -11.49 62.91 12.01
C ASN A 254 -11.65 61.86 10.90
N THR A 255 -12.90 61.39 10.74
CA THR A 255 -13.75 61.78 9.60
C THR A 255 -15.20 61.48 9.96
N SER A 256 -16.02 62.52 10.07
CA SER A 256 -17.47 62.40 10.25
C SER A 256 -18.10 61.66 9.08
N ILE A 257 -18.67 60.49 9.34
CA ILE A 257 -19.47 59.68 8.40
C ILE A 257 -20.87 60.32 8.25
N LEU A 258 -20.91 61.59 7.86
CA LEU A 258 -22.16 62.31 7.58
C LEU A 258 -22.19 62.99 6.21
N ASP A 259 -21.05 63.12 5.51
CA ASP A 259 -20.98 63.77 4.18
C ASP A 259 -20.44 62.85 3.07
N ALA A 260 -21.03 61.66 2.90
CA ALA A 260 -20.76 60.81 1.74
C ALA A 260 -22.05 60.55 0.92
N PRO A 261 -21.98 60.60 -0.43
CA PRO A 261 -23.13 60.49 -1.31
C PRO A 261 -23.83 59.13 -1.19
N ALA A 262 -25.15 59.12 -1.42
CA ALA A 262 -26.05 57.99 -1.15
C ALA A 262 -25.62 56.64 -1.76
N SER A 263 -24.87 56.65 -2.87
CA SER A 263 -24.36 55.44 -3.52
C SER A 263 -23.34 54.66 -2.70
N ALA A 264 -22.60 55.30 -1.78
CA ALA A 264 -21.59 54.64 -0.96
C ALA A 264 -22.19 53.87 0.24
N ARG A 265 -23.40 54.24 0.68
CA ARG A 265 -24.11 53.58 1.80
C ARG A 265 -24.62 52.18 1.42
N GLU A 266 -25.05 52.02 0.17
CA GLU A 266 -25.54 50.74 -0.34
C GLU A 266 -24.40 49.73 -0.45
N THR A 267 -23.27 50.12 -1.04
CA THR A 267 -22.09 49.26 -1.21
C THR A 267 -21.46 48.83 0.12
N LEU A 268 -21.43 49.72 1.12
CA LEU A 268 -20.89 49.37 2.44
C LEU A 268 -21.83 48.46 3.24
N SER A 269 -23.15 48.61 3.09
CA SER A 269 -24.15 47.70 3.66
C SER A 269 -24.01 46.27 3.08
N THR A 270 -23.79 46.15 1.77
CA THR A 270 -23.60 44.85 1.11
C THR A 270 -22.30 44.16 1.56
N VAL A 271 -21.22 44.94 1.72
CA VAL A 271 -19.92 44.42 2.18
C VAL A 271 -19.96 44.00 3.66
N LEU A 272 -20.67 44.76 4.51
CA LEU A 272 -20.85 44.39 5.92
C LEU A 272 -21.75 43.15 6.08
N ALA A 273 -22.77 42.99 5.23
CA ALA A 273 -23.62 41.80 5.19
C ALA A 273 -22.85 40.55 4.71
N ALA A 274 -21.95 40.71 3.73
CA ALA A 274 -21.06 39.65 3.26
C ALA A 274 -20.02 39.24 4.33
N ALA A 275 -19.52 40.20 5.13
CA ALA A 275 -18.60 39.93 6.22
C ALA A 275 -19.26 39.29 7.46
N SER A 276 -20.59 39.41 7.60
CA SER A 276 -21.37 38.84 8.70
C SER A 276 -21.97 37.46 8.38
N ALA A 277 -21.75 36.92 7.18
CA ALA A 277 -22.18 35.57 6.83
C ALA A 277 -21.26 34.53 7.54
N PRO A 278 -21.80 33.45 8.13
CA PRO A 278 -20.99 32.41 8.75
C PRO A 278 -20.17 31.69 7.68
N ALA A 279 -18.84 31.84 7.73
CA ALA A 279 -17.94 31.14 6.82
C ALA A 279 -17.99 29.62 7.07
N HIS A 280 -18.24 28.85 6.01
CA HIS A 280 -18.14 27.39 6.04
C HIS A 280 -16.66 26.98 6.16
N PRO A 281 -16.29 25.96 6.97
CA PRO A 281 -14.91 25.66 7.35
C PRO A 281 -13.96 25.22 6.21
N SER A 282 -14.41 25.18 4.96
CA SER A 282 -13.64 24.72 3.79
C SER A 282 -12.97 25.81 2.97
N GLU A 283 -13.22 27.10 3.22
CA GLU A 283 -12.60 28.20 2.45
C GLU A 283 -11.26 28.72 3.01
N GLY A 284 -10.78 28.17 4.13
CA GLY A 284 -9.54 28.61 4.79
C GLY A 284 -8.27 27.84 4.41
N ALA A 285 -8.30 26.89 3.48
CA ALA A 285 -7.12 26.12 3.10
C ALA A 285 -6.39 26.78 1.92
N MET A 286 -5.43 27.65 2.22
CA MET A 286 -4.38 27.97 1.25
C MET A 286 -3.65 26.66 0.88
N ARG A 287 -3.62 26.36 -0.42
CA ARG A 287 -2.60 25.47 -1.01
C ARG A 287 -1.28 26.24 -1.01
N ASP A 288 -0.36 25.84 -0.14
CA ASP A 288 1.04 26.20 -0.30
C ASP A 288 1.62 25.41 -1.49
N MET A 289 2.13 26.15 -2.48
CA MET A 289 3.19 25.72 -3.39
C MET A 289 4.53 26.09 -2.79
#